data_AF-A0A2D9NGF1-F1
#
_entry.id   AF-A0A2D9NGF1-F1
#
_cell.length_a   1.000
_cell.length_b   1.000
_cell.length_c   1.000
_cell.angle_alpha   90.00
_cell.angle_beta   90.00
_cell.angle_gamma   90.00
#
_symmetry.space_group_name_H-M   'P 1'
#
loop_
_entity.id
_entity.type
_entity.pdbx_description
1 polymer ?
#
loop_
_entity_poly.entity_id
_entity_poly.type
_entity_poly.pdbx_seq_one_letter_code
_entity_poly.pdbx_strand_id
1 'polypeptide(L)'
;MASNWDEFDGSDCDLLSLPMCNEYPVLPSEKIVIERLEENGVLIDDNVRDAMLASNRSLALWPLPSGLGIPGLAASALTLPWWKYADERGALLPGHYETVQIMQLLQMENNEKVLLVGPRGNWW
;
A
#
# COMPACT_ATOMS: atom_id res chain seq x y z
N MET A 1 -9.22 -34.06 22.77
CA MET A 1 -10.03 -32.97 22.19
C MET A 1 -9.44 -32.68 20.82
N ALA A 2 -10.02 -33.29 19.78
CA ALA A 2 -9.53 -33.18 18.41
C ALA A 2 -10.03 -31.86 17.79
N SER A 3 -9.16 -31.22 17.03
CA SER A 3 -9.38 -29.93 16.39
C SER A 3 -10.46 -30.04 15.30
N ASN A 4 -11.43 -29.14 15.34
CA ASN A 4 -12.56 -29.07 14.41
C ASN A 4 -12.16 -28.46 13.05
N TRP A 5 -11.13 -29.02 12.42
CA TRP A 5 -10.57 -28.59 11.12
C TRP A 5 -10.76 -29.63 10.00
N ASP A 6 -11.64 -30.61 10.21
CA ASP A 6 -12.09 -31.58 9.20
C ASP A 6 -13.61 -31.33 9.05
N GLU A 7 -14.24 -31.10 7.89
CA GLU A 7 -13.97 -31.45 6.51
C GLU A 7 -14.65 -30.39 5.62
N PHE A 8 -13.90 -29.76 4.72
CA PHE A 8 -14.49 -29.13 3.53
C PHE A 8 -13.81 -29.83 2.35
N ASP A 9 -14.42 -30.93 1.87
CA ASP A 9 -13.83 -31.81 0.85
C ASP A 9 -13.81 -31.17 -0.55
N GLY A 10 -14.40 -29.98 -0.70
CA GLY A 10 -14.48 -29.26 -1.95
C GLY A 10 -15.37 -29.94 -2.99
N SER A 11 -16.14 -30.99 -2.65
CA SER A 11 -16.97 -31.74 -3.59
C SER A 11 -18.12 -30.90 -4.17
N ASP A 12 -18.57 -29.89 -3.43
CA ASP A 12 -19.59 -28.92 -3.86
C ASP A 12 -18.99 -27.74 -4.63
N CYS A 13 -17.67 -27.67 -4.77
CA CYS A 13 -16.99 -26.62 -5.52
C CYS A 13 -16.74 -27.12 -6.95
N ASP A 14 -17.72 -26.94 -7.83
CA ASP A 14 -17.54 -27.23 -9.25
C ASP A 14 -16.52 -26.23 -9.84
N LEU A 15 -15.24 -26.64 -9.85
CA LEU A 15 -14.14 -25.83 -10.37
C LEU A 15 -14.31 -25.47 -11.86
N LEU A 16 -15.16 -26.19 -12.59
CA LEU A 16 -15.50 -25.90 -13.99
C LEU A 16 -16.59 -24.81 -14.10
N SER A 17 -17.31 -24.54 -13.02
CA SER A 17 -18.28 -23.44 -12.90
C SER A 17 -17.64 -22.12 -12.48
N LEU A 18 -16.34 -22.14 -12.13
CA LEU A 18 -15.62 -20.91 -11.83
C LEU A 18 -15.61 -19.99 -13.07
N PRO A 19 -15.89 -18.69 -12.89
CA PRO A 19 -15.80 -17.75 -14.00
C PRO A 19 -14.41 -17.80 -14.60
N MET A 20 -14.34 -17.93 -15.93
CA MET A 20 -13.09 -17.82 -16.67
C MET A 20 -12.45 -16.47 -16.35
N CYS A 21 -11.36 -16.52 -15.57
CA CYS A 21 -10.63 -15.33 -15.18
C CYS A 21 -9.81 -14.87 -16.40
N ASN A 22 -10.39 -13.96 -17.19
CA ASN A 22 -9.75 -13.42 -18.39
C ASN A 22 -8.70 -12.34 -18.07
N GLU A 23 -8.63 -11.90 -16.82
CA GLU A 23 -7.75 -10.83 -16.36
C GLU A 23 -6.97 -11.26 -15.12
N TYR A 24 -5.67 -11.04 -15.13
CA TYR A 24 -4.83 -11.31 -13.96
C TYR A 24 -5.07 -10.22 -12.90
N PRO A 25 -5.15 -10.57 -11.61
CA PRO A 25 -5.28 -9.57 -10.55
C PRO A 25 -4.03 -8.68 -10.54
N VAL A 26 -4.23 -7.36 -10.64
CA VAL A 26 -3.17 -6.34 -10.59
C VAL A 26 -3.27 -5.60 -9.26
N LEU A 27 -2.12 -5.14 -8.73
CA LEU A 27 -2.11 -4.26 -7.57
C LEU A 27 -2.82 -2.94 -7.90
N PRO A 28 -3.55 -2.36 -6.93
CA PRO A 28 -4.25 -1.11 -7.17
C PRO A 28 -3.27 0.02 -7.49
N SER A 29 -3.73 0.99 -8.29
CA SER A 29 -3.00 2.24 -8.48
C SER A 29 -3.09 3.12 -7.22
N GLU A 30 -2.20 4.09 -7.11
CA GLU A 30 -2.17 5.06 -6.00
C GLU A 30 -3.51 5.80 -5.88
N LYS A 31 -4.09 6.20 -7.02
CA LYS A 31 -5.43 6.78 -7.10
C LYS A 31 -6.49 5.86 -6.47
N ILE A 32 -6.54 4.58 -6.86
CA ILE A 32 -7.51 3.62 -6.31
C ILE A 32 -7.32 3.44 -4.80
N VAL A 33 -6.07 3.43 -4.32
CA VAL A 33 -5.80 3.32 -2.88
C VAL A 33 -6.33 4.55 -2.13
N ILE A 34 -6.09 5.75 -2.65
CA ILE A 34 -6.57 7.00 -2.03
C ILE A 34 -8.09 7.08 -2.06
N GLU A 35 -8.74 6.77 -3.18
CA GLU A 35 -10.20 6.71 -3.31
C GLU A 35 -10.81 5.76 -2.28
N ARG A 36 -10.22 4.57 -2.09
CA ARG A 36 -10.67 3.62 -1.06
C ARG A 36 -10.51 4.17 0.36
N LEU A 37 -9.45 4.92 0.65
CA LEU A 37 -9.29 5.53 1.97
C LEU A 37 -10.37 6.59 2.24
N GLU A 38 -10.76 7.35 1.21
CA GLU A 38 -11.86 8.32 1.27
C GLU A 38 -13.20 7.61 1.45
N GLU A 39 -13.51 6.60 0.63
CA GLU A 39 -14.75 5.81 0.70
C GLU A 39 -14.95 5.11 2.06
N ASN A 40 -13.86 4.68 2.69
CA ASN A 40 -13.90 4.04 4.02
C ASN A 40 -13.90 5.05 5.19
N GLY A 41 -13.91 6.36 4.91
CA GLY A 41 -13.90 7.41 5.94
C GLY A 41 -12.57 7.53 6.69
N VAL A 42 -11.50 6.96 6.16
CA VAL A 42 -10.14 7.07 6.73
C VAL A 42 -9.51 8.40 6.35
N LEU A 43 -9.73 8.81 5.10
CA LEU A 43 -9.33 10.10 4.53
C LEU A 43 -10.57 11.01 4.45
N ILE A 44 -10.54 12.12 5.17
CA ILE A 44 -11.65 13.06 5.36
C ILE A 44 -11.23 14.47 4.94
N ASP A 45 -9.95 14.83 5.10
CA ASP A 45 -9.45 16.16 4.75
C ASP A 45 -9.15 16.27 3.25
N ASP A 46 -9.85 17.17 2.57
CA ASP A 46 -9.70 17.45 1.14
C ASP A 46 -8.28 17.90 0.76
N ASN A 47 -7.61 18.71 1.61
CA ASN A 47 -6.25 19.18 1.35
C ASN A 47 -5.26 18.01 1.44
N VAL A 48 -5.46 17.11 2.40
CA VAL A 48 -4.66 15.89 2.52
C VAL A 48 -4.91 14.98 1.33
N ARG A 49 -6.16 14.80 0.89
CA ARG A 49 -6.49 14.02 -0.32
C ARG A 49 -5.76 14.57 -1.54
N ASP A 50 -5.85 15.87 -1.76
CA ASP A 50 -5.26 16.51 -2.93
C ASP A 50 -3.72 16.43 -2.89
N ALA A 51 -3.11 16.59 -1.70
CA ALA A 51 -1.68 16.40 -1.52
C ALA A 51 -1.24 14.94 -1.78
N MET A 52 -2.02 13.95 -1.34
CA MET A 52 -1.75 12.54 -1.61
C MET A 52 -1.86 12.22 -3.09
N LEU A 53 -2.84 12.76 -3.81
CA LEU A 53 -3.00 12.56 -5.26
C LEU A 53 -1.92 13.27 -6.08
N ALA A 54 -1.40 14.40 -5.59
CA ALA A 54 -0.32 15.14 -6.23
C ALA A 54 1.06 14.49 -5.98
N SER A 55 1.21 13.74 -4.90
CA SER A 55 2.43 13.01 -4.56
C SER A 55 2.46 11.66 -5.29
N ASN A 56 3.53 11.37 -6.02
CA ASN A 56 3.74 10.06 -6.61
C ASN A 56 4.70 9.26 -5.75
N ARG A 57 4.17 8.31 -4.96
CA ARG A 57 4.99 7.47 -4.09
C ARG A 57 5.97 6.57 -4.84
N SER A 58 5.72 6.27 -6.12
CA SER A 58 6.63 5.46 -6.93
C SER A 58 8.02 6.08 -7.08
N LEU A 59 8.14 7.40 -6.91
CA LEU A 59 9.43 8.10 -6.89
C LEU A 59 10.26 7.79 -5.65
N ALA A 60 9.61 7.39 -4.55
CA ALA A 60 10.27 7.02 -3.30
C ALA A 60 10.55 5.50 -3.21
N LEU A 61 10.08 4.72 -4.18
CA LEU A 61 10.32 3.28 -4.22
C LEU A 61 11.80 3.01 -4.51
N TRP A 62 12.39 2.05 -3.77
CA TRP A 62 13.74 1.59 -4.06
C TRP A 62 13.82 1.03 -5.49
N PRO A 63 14.92 1.26 -6.24
CA PRO A 63 15.09 0.70 -7.58
C PRO A 63 14.87 -0.80 -7.57
N LEU A 64 13.85 -1.25 -8.29
CA LEU A 64 13.56 -2.68 -8.41
C LEU A 64 14.58 -3.34 -9.36
N PRO A 65 14.95 -4.60 -9.14
CA PRO A 65 15.70 -5.39 -10.11
C PRO A 65 15.08 -5.35 -11.51
N SER A 66 15.92 -5.36 -12.54
CA SER A 66 15.48 -5.38 -13.93
C SER A 66 14.55 -6.57 -14.20
N GLY A 67 13.36 -6.30 -14.75
CA GLY A 67 12.34 -7.31 -15.04
C GLY A 67 11.35 -7.57 -13.91
N LEU A 68 11.53 -6.96 -12.73
CA LEU A 68 10.62 -7.06 -11.57
C LEU A 68 9.69 -5.85 -11.46
N GLY A 69 9.36 -5.22 -12.59
CA GLY A 69 8.43 -4.10 -12.63
C GLY A 69 7.01 -4.57 -12.35
N ILE A 70 6.66 -4.71 -11.07
CA ILE A 70 5.30 -5.06 -10.64
C ILE A 70 4.45 -3.77 -10.67
N PRO A 71 3.45 -3.66 -11.56
CA PRO A 71 2.60 -2.48 -11.61
C PRO A 71 1.85 -2.29 -10.28
N GLY A 72 1.72 -1.04 -9.82
CA GLY A 72 1.01 -0.74 -8.57
C GLY A 72 1.77 -1.13 -7.28
N LEU A 73 3.02 -1.60 -7.38
CA LEU A 73 3.77 -2.01 -6.18
C LEU A 73 3.99 -0.87 -5.19
N ALA A 74 4.37 0.32 -5.68
CA ALA A 74 4.57 1.48 -4.81
C ALA A 74 3.29 1.92 -4.08
N ALA A 75 2.15 1.79 -4.77
CA ALA A 75 0.81 2.09 -4.23
C ALA A 75 0.37 1.05 -3.19
N SER A 76 0.78 -0.22 -3.39
CA SER A 76 0.38 -1.32 -2.53
C SER A 76 0.95 -1.20 -1.12
N ALA A 77 0.18 -1.65 -0.14
CA ALA A 77 0.67 -1.88 1.21
C ALA A 77 1.56 -3.14 1.32
N LEU A 78 1.81 -3.83 0.19
CA LEU A 78 2.71 -4.97 0.16
C LEU A 78 4.14 -4.46 0.35
N THR A 79 4.59 -4.51 1.59
CA THR A 79 6.00 -4.55 1.91
C THR A 79 6.54 -5.87 1.35
N LEU A 80 6.92 -5.90 0.07
CA LEU A 80 7.70 -7.03 -0.42
C LEU A 80 9.06 -6.95 0.30
N PRO A 81 9.39 -7.91 1.17
CA PRO A 81 10.69 -7.92 1.83
C PRO A 81 11.67 -8.42 0.76
N TRP A 82 12.13 -7.54 -0.12
CA TRP A 82 13.22 -7.84 -1.05
C TRP A 82 14.58 -7.87 -0.34
N TRP A 83 14.59 -8.21 0.94
CA TRP A 83 15.82 -8.46 1.66
C TRP A 83 16.35 -9.81 1.26
N LYS A 84 17.57 -9.81 0.72
CA LYS A 84 18.33 -11.04 0.57
C LYS A 84 18.64 -11.65 1.95
N TYR A 85 18.67 -10.83 3.00
CA TYR A 85 18.97 -11.22 4.38
C TYR A 85 18.15 -10.42 5.41
N ALA A 86 17.58 -11.09 6.42
CA ALA A 86 16.67 -10.51 7.42
C ALA A 86 17.30 -9.41 8.32
N ASP A 87 18.61 -9.23 8.26
CA ASP A 87 19.41 -8.22 8.95
C ASP A 87 19.64 -6.94 8.13
N GLU A 88 19.25 -6.91 6.85
CA GLU A 88 19.30 -5.70 6.04
C GLU A 88 18.22 -4.71 6.47
N ARG A 89 18.66 -3.49 6.83
CA ARG A 89 17.78 -2.40 7.26
C ARG A 89 17.03 -1.83 6.05
N GLY A 90 15.90 -2.40 5.68
CA GLY A 90 15.02 -1.81 4.68
C GLY A 90 14.27 -0.60 5.20
N ALA A 91 14.15 0.42 4.35
CA ALA A 91 13.30 1.56 4.60
C ALA A 91 11.82 1.13 4.50
N LEU A 92 11.17 0.98 5.65
CA LEU A 92 9.71 1.00 5.72
C LEU A 92 9.27 2.45 5.55
N LEU A 93 8.89 2.84 4.32
CA LEU A 93 8.13 4.06 4.12
C LEU A 93 6.76 3.85 4.80
N PRO A 94 6.27 4.77 5.65
CA PRO A 94 4.90 4.71 6.17
C PRO A 94 3.94 4.47 5.01
N GLY A 95 2.96 3.57 5.16
CA GLY A 95 1.99 3.30 4.11
C GLY A 95 1.10 4.52 3.84
N HIS A 96 0.23 4.42 2.83
CA HIS A 96 -0.77 5.46 2.55
C HIS A 96 -1.64 5.72 3.77
N TYR A 97 -2.02 4.66 4.49
CA TYR A 97 -2.80 4.76 5.71
C TYR A 97 -2.09 5.61 6.77
N GLU A 98 -0.87 5.25 7.16
CA GLU A 98 -0.12 5.97 8.19
C GLU A 98 0.17 7.41 7.77
N THR A 99 0.52 7.62 6.50
CA THR A 99 0.79 8.96 5.95
C THR A 99 -0.46 9.83 6.04
N VAL A 100 -1.62 9.32 5.59
CA VAL A 100 -2.90 10.05 5.70
C VAL A 100 -3.23 10.37 7.15
N GLN A 101 -3.13 9.40 8.06
CA GLN A 101 -3.44 9.64 9.47
C GLN A 101 -2.54 10.72 10.09
N ILE A 102 -1.22 10.66 9.84
CA ILE A 102 -0.28 11.66 10.35
C ILE A 102 -0.60 13.04 9.76
N MET A 103 -0.82 13.15 8.45
CA MET A 103 -1.05 14.44 7.80
C MET A 103 -2.37 15.08 8.25
N GLN A 104 -3.43 14.28 8.44
CA GLN A 104 -4.70 14.78 8.99
C GLN A 104 -4.57 15.20 10.45
N LEU A 105 -3.77 14.49 11.26
CA LEU A 105 -3.51 14.85 12.65
C LEU A 105 -2.72 16.15 12.78
N LEU A 106 -1.83 16.43 11.82
CA LEU A 106 -1.04 17.66 11.82
C LEU A 106 -1.88 18.90 11.51
N GLN A 107 -3.04 18.75 10.86
CA GLN A 107 -3.94 19.85 10.48
C GLN A 107 -3.20 21.04 9.85
N MET A 108 -2.30 20.74 8.91
CA MET A 108 -1.37 21.75 8.41
C MET A 108 -2.06 22.88 7.66
N GLU A 109 -1.63 24.11 7.92
CA GLU A 109 -2.09 25.30 7.22
C GLU A 109 -0.99 25.92 6.33
N ASN A 110 -1.41 26.77 5.40
CA ASN A 110 -0.46 27.53 4.58
C ASN A 110 0.44 28.42 5.45
N ASN A 111 1.74 28.42 5.13
CA ASN A 111 2.80 29.16 5.85
C ASN A 111 3.20 28.61 7.22
N GLU A 112 2.80 27.39 7.57
CA GLU A 112 3.33 26.72 8.75
C GLU A 112 4.79 26.27 8.57
N LYS A 113 5.52 26.23 9.69
CA LYS A 113 6.91 25.76 9.74
C LYS A 113 6.92 24.38 10.37
N VAL A 114 7.16 23.36 9.56
CA VAL A 114 7.16 21.96 9.99
C VAL A 114 8.59 21.46 10.15
N LEU A 115 8.89 20.85 11.30
CA LEU A 115 10.12 20.09 11.51
C LEU A 115 9.81 18.60 11.37
N LEU A 116 10.31 17.98 10.30
CA LEU A 116 10.21 16.53 10.12
C LEU A 116 11.45 15.84 10.68
N VAL A 117 11.28 15.04 11.75
CA VAL A 117 12.37 14.29 12.38
C VAL A 117 12.30 12.83 11.97
N GLY A 118 13.42 12.29 11.49
CA GLY A 118 13.50 10.91 11.00
C GLY A 118 12.79 10.65 9.67
N PRO A 119 12.90 11.51 8.64
CA PRO A 119 12.40 11.19 7.31
C PRO A 119 13.16 9.96 6.79
N ARG A 120 12.61 8.76 6.96
CA ARG A 120 13.19 7.55 6.39
C ARG A 120 12.77 7.45 4.94
N GLY A 121 13.48 8.17 4.09
CA GLY A 121 13.53 8.04 2.64
C GLY A 121 14.97 8.33 2.23
N ASN A 122 15.54 7.53 1.35
CA ASN A 122 16.97 7.58 1.03
C ASN A 122 17.43 8.97 0.57
N TRP A 123 18.61 9.35 1.07
CA TRP A 123 19.37 10.55 0.73
C TRP A 123 20.52 10.23 -0.23
N TRP A 124 20.31 9.30 -1.17
CA TRP A 124 21.26 8.96 -2.24
C TRP A 124 20.59 8.09 -3.29
#